data_AF-A0AAC9U1C8-F1
#
_entry.id   AF-A0AAC9U1C8-F1
#
_cell.length_a   1.000
_cell.length_b   1.000
_cell.length_c   1.000
_cell.angle_alpha   90.00
_cell.angle_beta   90.00
_cell.angle_gamma   90.00
#
_symmetry.space_group_name_H-M   'P 1'
#
loop_
_entity.id
_entity.type
_entity.pdbx_description
1 polymer ?
#
loop_
_entity_poly.entity_id
_entity_poly.type
_entity_poly.pdbx_seq_one_letter_code
_entity_poly.pdbx_strand_id
1 'polypeptide(L)'
;MSKAKRNKHHNGNRKPVPNLETASPNLTKADTQLSTEQATLLAWLTKGRSVDVCTELCADLGKVAEMADYPGHFNKRSLFALKREGLTQEQDCFFAGMRWCRVGLSPKGQQLAALIAETALPKSDLLTGADYA
;
A
#
# COMPACT_ATOMS: atom_id res chain seq x y z
N MET A 1 36.19 46.72 -32.40
CA MET A 1 36.16 47.49 -31.13
C MET A 1 34.80 47.28 -30.45
N SER A 2 34.73 46.51 -29.37
CA SER A 2 33.79 46.71 -28.24
C SER A 2 33.99 45.63 -27.17
N LYS A 3 33.83 46.05 -25.92
CA LYS A 3 34.48 45.54 -24.71
C LYS A 3 33.83 44.29 -24.09
N ALA A 4 34.67 43.59 -23.34
CA ALA A 4 34.36 42.51 -22.41
C ALA A 4 33.30 42.84 -21.35
N LYS A 5 32.54 41.81 -20.93
CA LYS A 5 32.05 41.66 -19.56
C LYS A 5 32.25 40.22 -19.09
N ARG A 6 33.23 40.05 -18.19
CA ARG A 6 33.32 38.94 -17.23
C ARG A 6 32.09 38.99 -16.32
N ASN A 7 31.51 37.84 -16.01
CA ASN A 7 30.76 37.68 -14.77
C ASN A 7 31.24 36.43 -14.03
N LYS A 8 31.44 36.61 -12.72
CA LYS A 8 32.20 35.77 -11.81
C LYS A 8 31.26 35.42 -10.64
N HIS A 9 31.42 34.20 -10.11
CA HIS A 9 30.83 33.66 -8.87
C HIS A 9 29.36 33.21 -8.90
N HIS A 10 29.11 31.92 -8.68
CA HIS A 10 28.91 31.43 -7.31
C HIS A 10 29.22 29.93 -7.20
N ASN A 11 30.22 29.60 -6.38
CA ASN A 11 30.45 28.26 -5.86
C ASN A 11 29.36 28.01 -4.81
N GLY A 12 28.46 27.07 -5.08
CA GLY A 12 27.36 26.69 -4.22
C GLY A 12 27.60 25.28 -3.69
N ASN A 13 28.24 25.23 -2.53
CA ASN A 13 28.46 24.05 -1.70
C ASN A 13 27.12 23.33 -1.41
N ARG A 14 26.78 22.27 -2.18
CA ARG A 14 25.65 21.40 -1.86
C ARG A 14 26.14 20.27 -0.96
N LYS A 15 25.76 20.38 0.31
CA LYS A 15 25.93 19.40 1.38
C LYS A 15 25.40 18.02 0.93
N PRO A 16 25.98 16.91 1.44
CA PRO A 16 25.41 15.58 1.23
C PRO A 16 23.97 15.52 1.74
N VAL A 17 23.10 14.94 0.92
CA VAL A 17 21.71 14.63 1.27
C VAL A 17 21.72 13.78 2.56
N PRO A 18 20.97 14.14 3.61
CA PRO A 18 20.87 13.31 4.80
C PRO A 18 20.19 12.00 4.44
N ASN A 19 20.74 10.92 4.98
CA ASN A 19 20.31 9.54 4.80
C ASN A 19 18.79 9.40 4.79
N LEU A 20 18.29 8.68 3.79
CA LEU A 20 16.96 8.09 3.80
C LEU A 20 16.97 7.00 4.90
N GLU A 21 16.85 7.43 6.15
CA GLU A 21 16.50 6.53 7.25
C GLU A 21 15.19 5.87 6.86
N THR A 22 15.30 4.58 6.57
CA THR A 22 14.15 3.70 6.39
C THR A 22 13.56 3.53 7.79
N ALA A 23 12.80 4.52 8.23
CA ALA A 23 11.97 4.41 9.41
C ALA A 23 10.91 3.35 9.08
N SER A 24 11.19 2.10 9.45
CA SER A 24 10.17 1.06 9.54
C SER A 24 9.02 1.65 10.35
N PRO A 25 7.81 1.77 9.80
CA PRO A 25 6.69 2.25 10.58
C PRO A 25 6.47 1.22 11.68
N ASN A 26 6.71 1.63 12.92
CA ASN A 26 6.35 0.85 14.10
C ASN A 26 4.84 0.64 14.05
N LEU A 27 4.42 -0.52 13.56
CA LEU A 27 3.02 -0.91 13.46
C LEU A 27 2.58 -1.32 14.87
N THR A 28 1.89 -0.43 15.57
CA THR A 28 1.38 -0.71 16.92
C THR A 28 0.25 -1.72 16.86
N LYS A 29 0.26 -2.67 17.81
CA LYS A 29 -0.69 -3.80 17.93
C LYS A 29 -2.17 -3.39 17.96
N ALA A 30 -2.46 -2.12 18.28
CA ALA A 30 -3.81 -1.54 18.31
C ALA A 30 -4.30 -1.08 16.92
N ASP A 31 -3.41 -0.82 15.95
CA ASP A 31 -3.74 -0.38 14.59
C ASP A 31 -4.05 -1.56 13.64
N THR A 32 -3.96 -2.79 14.15
CA THR A 32 -3.95 -4.04 13.38
C THR A 32 -5.26 -4.82 13.38
N GLN A 33 -6.33 -4.36 14.04
CA GLN A 33 -7.59 -5.09 14.02
C GLN A 33 -8.40 -4.73 12.77
N LEU A 34 -8.07 -5.38 11.65
CA LEU A 34 -8.87 -5.33 10.44
C LEU A 34 -10.20 -6.06 10.64
N SER A 35 -11.29 -5.50 10.12
CA SER A 35 -12.54 -6.25 9.98
C SER A 35 -12.36 -7.42 9.02
N THR A 36 -13.25 -8.41 9.07
CA THR A 36 -13.22 -9.56 8.16
C THR A 36 -13.21 -9.12 6.70
N GLU A 37 -14.00 -8.11 6.32
CA GLU A 37 -14.06 -7.58 4.96
C GLU A 37 -12.77 -6.85 4.57
N GLN A 38 -12.16 -6.11 5.50
CA GLN A 38 -10.87 -5.43 5.27
C GLN A 38 -9.74 -6.46 5.10
N ALA A 39 -9.70 -7.49 5.94
CA ALA A 39 -8.74 -8.57 5.84
C ALA A 39 -8.93 -9.37 4.54
N THR A 40 -10.17 -9.65 4.14
CA THR A 40 -10.50 -10.33 2.88
C THR A 40 -10.06 -9.50 1.68
N LEU A 41 -10.33 -8.19 1.68
CA LEU A 41 -9.89 -7.28 0.62
C LEU A 41 -8.37 -7.18 0.55
N LEU A 42 -7.70 -7.05 1.69
CA LEU A 42 -6.24 -7.01 1.77
C LEU A 42 -5.63 -8.30 1.21
N ALA A 43 -6.11 -9.46 1.64
CA ALA A 43 -5.65 -10.78 1.18
C ALA A 43 -5.98 -11.06 -0.30
N TRP A 44 -7.01 -10.43 -0.85
CA TRP A 44 -7.28 -10.50 -2.29
C TRP A 44 -6.31 -9.65 -3.10
N LEU A 45 -6.02 -8.43 -2.63
CA LEU A 45 -5.07 -7.51 -3.26
C LEU A 45 -3.64 -8.08 -3.27
N THR A 46 -3.23 -8.89 -2.28
CA THR A 46 -1.86 -9.47 -2.24
C THR A 46 -1.57 -10.38 -3.42
N LYS A 47 -2.60 -10.89 -4.09
CA LYS A 47 -2.49 -11.72 -5.30
C LYS A 47 -2.18 -10.91 -6.57
N GLY A 48 -1.69 -9.67 -6.42
CA GLY A 48 -1.44 -8.74 -7.54
C GLY A 48 -2.72 -8.20 -8.18
N ARG A 49 -3.85 -8.24 -7.46
CA ARG A 49 -5.15 -7.74 -7.94
C ARG A 49 -5.33 -6.27 -7.59
N SER A 50 -6.29 -5.62 -8.24
CA SER A 50 -6.62 -4.22 -8.01
C SER A 50 -8.12 -3.96 -8.06
N VAL A 51 -8.55 -2.89 -7.39
CA VAL A 51 -9.92 -2.37 -7.47
C VAL A 51 -9.92 -1.15 -8.38
N ASP A 52 -10.68 -1.18 -9.46
CA ASP A 52 -10.83 -0.03 -10.35
C ASP A 52 -12.11 0.74 -9.96
N VAL A 53 -11.97 2.02 -9.63
CA VAL A 53 -13.05 2.91 -9.21
C VAL A 53 -13.19 4.03 -10.23
N CYS A 54 -14.35 4.17 -10.86
CA CYS A 54 -14.63 5.29 -11.76
C CYS A 54 -14.72 6.58 -10.96
N THR A 55 -13.87 7.57 -11.23
CA THR A 55 -13.79 8.82 -10.44
C THR A 55 -14.24 10.04 -11.22
N GLU A 56 -15.01 9.85 -12.30
CA GLU A 56 -15.43 10.94 -13.19
C GLU A 56 -16.26 12.02 -12.46
N LEU A 57 -17.15 11.60 -11.55
CA LEU A 57 -17.95 12.51 -10.74
C LEU A 57 -17.30 12.81 -9.39
N CYS A 58 -16.93 11.76 -8.63
CA CYS A 58 -16.05 11.87 -7.47
C CYS A 58 -15.43 10.51 -7.10
N ALA A 59 -14.31 10.55 -6.37
CA ALA A 59 -13.59 9.35 -5.95
C ALA A 59 -14.37 8.48 -4.94
N ASP A 60 -15.27 9.09 -4.16
CA ASP A 60 -15.95 8.39 -3.07
C ASP A 60 -17.25 7.69 -3.50
N LEU A 61 -17.97 8.30 -4.45
CA LEU A 61 -19.23 7.79 -4.99
C LEU A 61 -19.02 6.96 -6.26
N GLY A 62 -17.79 6.93 -6.77
CA GLY A 62 -17.40 6.25 -7.99
C GLY A 62 -17.87 4.80 -8.12
N LYS A 63 -18.33 4.40 -9.31
CA LYS A 63 -18.72 3.01 -9.56
C LYS A 63 -17.47 2.13 -9.52
N VAL A 64 -17.55 0.99 -8.84
CA VAL A 64 -16.46 0.01 -8.78
C VAL A 64 -16.65 -0.95 -9.94
N ALA A 65 -15.56 -1.24 -10.66
CA ALA A 65 -15.57 -2.26 -11.70
C ALA A 65 -15.90 -3.64 -11.11
N GLU A 66 -16.45 -4.53 -11.93
CA GLU A 66 -16.73 -5.90 -11.51
C GLU A 66 -15.43 -6.63 -11.14
N MET A 67 -15.46 -7.40 -10.05
CA MET A 67 -14.32 -8.14 -9.54
C MET A 67 -14.63 -9.65 -9.54
N ALA A 68 -14.54 -10.27 -10.71
CA ALA A 68 -14.98 -11.65 -10.94
C ALA A 68 -14.40 -12.69 -9.96
N ASP A 69 -13.16 -12.50 -9.48
CA ASP A 69 -12.47 -13.43 -8.59
C ASP A 69 -12.49 -13.00 -7.10
N TYR A 70 -13.33 -12.02 -6.73
CA TYR A 70 -13.38 -11.54 -5.34
C TYR A 70 -14.24 -12.46 -4.47
N PRO A 71 -13.69 -13.05 -3.39
CA PRO A 71 -14.34 -14.14 -2.66
C PRO A 71 -15.49 -13.70 -1.72
N GLY A 72 -15.97 -12.46 -1.80
CA GLY A 72 -16.98 -11.94 -0.89
C GLY A 72 -17.76 -10.76 -1.44
N HIS A 73 -18.54 -10.11 -0.57
CA HIS A 73 -19.24 -8.88 -0.92
C HIS A 73 -18.30 -7.68 -0.78
N PHE A 74 -18.09 -6.93 -1.86
CA PHE A 74 -17.23 -5.76 -1.79
C PHE A 74 -17.91 -4.60 -1.06
N ASN A 75 -17.22 -4.04 -0.07
CA ASN A 75 -17.66 -2.87 0.68
C ASN A 75 -16.68 -1.71 0.47
N LYS A 76 -17.17 -0.61 -0.12
CA LYS A 76 -16.38 0.61 -0.30
C LYS A 76 -15.80 1.15 1.01
N ARG A 77 -16.50 0.99 2.15
CA ARG A 77 -15.99 1.41 3.46
C ARG A 77 -14.69 0.68 3.83
N SER A 78 -14.58 -0.60 3.48
CA SER A 78 -13.35 -1.37 3.70
C SER A 78 -12.21 -0.83 2.86
N LEU A 79 -12.45 -0.50 1.59
CA LEU A 79 -11.46 0.16 0.74
C LEU A 79 -11.01 1.51 1.31
N PHE A 80 -11.94 2.36 1.75
CA PHE A 80 -11.60 3.66 2.35
C PHE A 80 -10.83 3.53 3.65
N ALA A 81 -11.18 2.53 4.49
CA ALA A 81 -10.41 2.26 5.69
C ALA A 81 -8.97 1.86 5.35
N LEU A 82 -8.77 0.93 4.41
CA LEU A 82 -7.41 0.55 3.98
C LEU A 82 -6.64 1.72 3.35
N LYS A 83 -7.31 2.60 2.60
CA LYS A 83 -6.74 3.86 2.08
C LYS A 83 -6.31 4.80 3.20
N ARG A 84 -7.18 5.04 4.18
CA ARG A 84 -6.90 5.91 5.33
C ARG A 84 -5.71 5.40 6.15
N GLU A 85 -5.57 4.09 6.28
CA GLU A 85 -4.42 3.46 6.96
C GLU A 85 -3.15 3.44 6.09
N GLY A 86 -3.19 3.93 4.83
CA GLY A 86 -2.07 3.94 3.91
C GLY A 86 -1.65 2.55 3.40
N LEU A 87 -2.55 1.55 3.49
CA LEU A 87 -2.30 0.15 3.09
C LEU A 87 -2.52 -0.07 1.59
N THR A 88 -3.05 0.92 0.90
CA THR A 88 -3.28 0.89 -0.55
C THR A 88 -2.58 2.06 -1.23
N GLN A 89 -2.36 1.91 -2.53
CA GLN A 89 -1.82 2.95 -3.39
C GLN A 89 -2.75 3.15 -4.58
N GLU A 90 -2.79 4.37 -5.09
CA GLU A 90 -3.71 4.80 -6.14
C GLU A 90 -2.94 5.16 -7.41
N GLN A 91 -3.50 4.78 -8.55
CA GLN A 91 -3.02 5.17 -9.86
C GLN A 91 -4.20 5.61 -10.72
N ASP A 92 -4.18 6.87 -11.18
CA ASP A 92 -5.14 7.34 -12.16
C ASP A 92 -4.93 6.64 -13.51
N CYS A 93 -6.02 6.22 -14.14
CA CYS A 93 -6.03 5.68 -15.48
C CYS A 93 -7.26 6.16 -16.26
N PHE A 94 -7.18 6.14 -17.58
CA PHE A 94 -8.28 6.50 -18.46
C PHE A 94 -8.70 5.30 -19.28
N PHE A 95 -9.98 4.99 -19.26
CA PHE A 95 -10.55 3.89 -20.04
C PHE A 95 -11.89 4.35 -20.64
N ALA A 96 -12.01 4.18 -21.97
CA ALA A 96 -13.19 4.61 -22.74
C ALA A 96 -13.60 6.08 -22.49
N GLY A 97 -12.60 6.98 -22.37
CA GLY A 97 -12.83 8.41 -22.11
C GLY A 97 -13.21 8.76 -20.67
N MET A 98 -13.42 7.77 -19.80
CA MET A 98 -13.72 7.97 -18.38
C MET A 98 -12.45 7.90 -17.55
N ARG A 99 -12.39 8.70 -16.48
CA ARG A 99 -11.33 8.65 -15.48
C ARG A 99 -11.61 7.58 -14.43
N TRP A 100 -10.62 6.75 -14.18
CA TRP A 100 -10.63 5.67 -13.20
C TRP A 100 -9.45 5.83 -12.25
N CYS A 101 -9.62 5.37 -11.02
CA CYS A 101 -8.57 5.21 -10.03
C CYS A 101 -8.40 3.71 -9.80
N ARG A 102 -7.25 3.19 -10.19
CA ARG A 102 -6.82 1.83 -9.90
C ARG A 102 -6.19 1.80 -8.52
N VAL A 103 -6.77 1.03 -7.61
CA VAL A 103 -6.32 0.89 -6.24
C VAL A 103 -5.67 -0.47 -6.07
N GLY A 104 -4.39 -0.46 -5.75
CA GLY A 104 -3.58 -1.65 -5.46
C GLY A 104 -3.00 -1.61 -4.05
N LEU A 105 -2.18 -2.59 -3.73
CA LEU A 105 -1.52 -2.72 -2.43
C LEU A 105 -0.27 -1.84 -2.35
N SER A 106 -0.15 -1.02 -1.29
CA SER A 106 1.06 -0.22 -1.04
C SER A 106 2.17 -1.09 -0.43
N PRO A 107 3.43 -0.64 -0.41
CA PRO A 107 4.50 -1.33 0.32
C PRO A 107 4.17 -1.57 1.81
N LYS A 108 3.53 -0.60 2.48
CA LYS A 108 3.05 -0.73 3.86
C LYS A 108 2.01 -1.84 3.99
N GLY A 109 1.05 -1.89 3.09
CA GLY A 109 0.04 -2.94 3.09
C GLY A 109 0.65 -4.32 2.82
N GLN A 110 1.68 -4.42 1.98
CA GLN A 110 2.32 -5.70 1.66
C GLN A 110 3.01 -6.28 2.89
N GLN A 111 3.73 -5.42 3.64
CA GLN A 111 4.34 -5.79 4.92
C GLN A 111 3.30 -6.26 5.93
N LEU A 112 2.20 -5.52 6.09
CA LEU A 112 1.12 -5.93 6.99
C LEU A 112 0.51 -7.28 6.59
N ALA A 113 0.26 -7.48 5.30
CA ALA A 113 -0.31 -8.73 4.83
C ALA A 113 0.64 -9.93 5.04
N ALA A 114 1.96 -9.73 4.88
CA ALA A 114 2.97 -10.73 5.19
C ALA A 114 2.98 -11.09 6.69
N LEU A 115 2.94 -10.07 7.58
CA LEU A 115 2.86 -10.30 9.03
C LEU A 115 1.60 -11.09 9.41
N ILE A 116 0.44 -10.76 8.83
CA ILE A 116 -0.80 -11.50 9.07
C ILE A 116 -0.64 -12.97 8.63
N ALA A 117 -0.06 -13.21 7.45
CA ALA A 117 0.16 -14.56 6.93
C ALA A 117 1.10 -15.39 7.83
N GLU A 118 2.18 -14.79 8.35
CA GLU A 118 3.10 -15.44 9.28
C GLU A 118 2.43 -15.79 10.62
N THR A 119 1.55 -14.92 11.14
CA THR A 119 0.80 -15.20 12.38
C THR A 119 -0.31 -16.23 12.19
N ALA A 120 -0.77 -16.46 10.96
CA ALA A 120 -1.79 -17.45 10.63
C ALA A 120 -1.23 -18.87 10.40
N LEU A 121 0.10 -19.02 10.29
CA LEU A 121 0.75 -20.33 10.28
C LEU A 121 0.74 -20.92 11.70
N PRO A 122 0.20 -22.14 11.91
CA PRO A 122 0.38 -22.82 13.18
C PRO A 122 1.88 -23.07 13.36
N LYS A 123 2.44 -22.61 14.49
CA LYS A 123 3.73 -23.11 14.98
C LYS A 123 3.56 -24.60 15.28
N SER A 124 3.76 -25.45 14.29
CA SER A 124 3.96 -26.88 14.49
C SER A 124 5.36 -27.10 15.08
N ASP A 125 5.36 -27.36 16.38
CA ASP A 125 6.24 -28.27 17.13
C ASP A 125 7.76 -28.16 17.02
N LEU A 126 8.36 -27.78 18.16
CA LEU A 126 9.64 -28.32 18.64
C LEU A 126 9.48 -28.69 20.12
N LEU A 127 8.74 -29.78 20.37
CA LEU A 127 8.91 -30.57 21.59
C LEU A 127 9.76 -31.79 21.23
N THR A 128 11.08 -31.60 21.21
CA THR A 128 12.00 -32.74 21.21
C THR A 128 11.90 -33.38 22.59
N GLY A 129 11.37 -34.60 22.62
CA GLY A 129 11.13 -35.36 23.84
C GLY A 129 12.38 -35.45 24.70
N ALA A 130 12.24 -35.09 25.97
CA ALA A 130 13.20 -35.43 26.99
C ALA A 130 13.09 -36.94 27.27
N ASP A 131 14.25 -37.58 27.24
CA ASP A 131 14.49 -38.98 27.54
C ASP A 131 13.98 -39.38 28.93
N TYR A 132 13.21 -40.47 28.98
CA TYR A 132 13.10 -41.30 30.18
C TYR A 132 13.09 -42.77 29.75
N ALA A 133 14.24 -43.42 29.89
CA ALA A 133 14.38 -44.87 30.03
C ALA A 133 15.61 -45.16 30.89
#